data_AF-A0A6B1GYP0-F1
#
_entry.id   AF-A0A6B1GYP0-F1
#
_cell.length_a   1.000
_cell.length_b   1.000
_cell.length_c   1.000
_cell.angle_alpha   90.00
_cell.angle_beta   90.00
_cell.angle_gamma   90.00
#
_symmetry.space_group_name_H-M   'P 1'
#
loop_
_entity.id
_entity.type
_entity.pdbx_description
1 polymer ?
#
loop_
_entity_poly.entity_id
_entity_poly.type
_entity_poly.pdbx_seq_one_letter_code
_entity_poly.pdbx_strand_id
1 'polypeptide(L)'
;MRFPDTVEQLLWEYDLEALRAEPELPEVVIERVMARGGWEPMRWLLSACSSERRRRFLEERGRKVLPPRELNFWAFASSVPEERTSEWVREARKREAAWRG
;
A
#
# COMPACT_ATOMS: atom_id res chain seq x y z
N MET A 1 -10.28 14.88 -4.99
CA MET A 1 -10.25 13.56 -5.66
C MET A 1 -11.54 12.79 -5.37
N ARG A 2 -11.91 11.76 -6.16
CA ARG A 2 -13.03 10.84 -5.85
C ARG A 2 -12.50 9.43 -5.58
N PHE A 3 -12.98 8.81 -4.51
CA PHE A 3 -12.70 7.41 -4.18
C PHE A 3 -13.89 6.53 -4.60
N PRO A 4 -13.67 5.29 -5.05
CA PRO A 4 -14.72 4.28 -5.15
C PRO A 4 -15.20 3.87 -3.75
N ASP A 5 -16.48 3.47 -3.64
CA ASP A 5 -17.08 3.05 -2.36
C ASP A 5 -16.26 1.95 -1.66
N THR A 6 -15.69 1.00 -2.41
CA THR A 6 -14.85 -0.07 -1.86
C THR A 6 -13.52 0.42 -1.28
N VAL A 7 -13.02 1.58 -1.72
CA VAL A 7 -11.87 2.25 -1.10
C VAL A 7 -12.29 3.03 0.13
N GLU A 8 -13.44 3.70 0.09
CA GLU A 8 -13.97 4.45 1.24
C GLU A 8 -14.26 3.55 2.44
N GLN A 9 -14.73 2.32 2.19
CA GLN A 9 -14.91 1.30 3.22
C GLN A 9 -13.61 0.93 3.95
N LEU A 10 -12.44 1.11 3.33
CA LEU A 10 -11.13 0.87 3.96
C LEU A 10 -10.69 2.04 4.85
N LEU A 11 -11.40 3.17 4.79
CA LEU A 11 -11.04 4.46 5.38
C LEU A 11 -12.04 4.93 6.46
N TRP A 12 -12.83 4.02 7.03
CA TRP A 12 -13.89 4.33 8.01
C TRP A 12 -13.41 5.12 9.25
N GLU A 13 -12.11 5.07 9.54
CA GLU A 13 -11.46 5.76 10.67
C GLU A 13 -10.92 7.16 10.30
N TYR A 14 -11.06 7.61 9.05
CA TYR A 14 -10.56 8.88 8.55
C TYR A 14 -11.67 9.83 8.12
N ASP A 15 -11.37 11.13 8.17
CA ASP A 15 -12.19 12.16 7.54
C ASP A 15 -12.03 12.11 6.01
N LEU A 16 -13.04 11.56 5.34
CA LEU A 16 -13.05 11.43 3.87
C LEU A 16 -13.05 12.79 3.17
N GLU A 17 -13.68 13.82 3.74
CA GLU A 17 -13.73 15.15 3.12
C GLU A 17 -12.33 15.77 3.13
N ALA A 18 -11.62 15.68 4.25
CA ALA A 18 -10.24 16.12 4.35
C ALA A 18 -9.33 15.38 3.34
N LEU A 19 -9.45 14.05 3.26
CA LEU A 19 -8.66 13.24 2.32
C LEU A 19 -8.96 13.55 0.84
N ARG A 20 -10.21 13.87 0.50
CA ARG A 20 -10.62 14.24 -0.86
C ARG A 20 -10.15 15.65 -1.24
N ALA A 21 -9.97 16.54 -0.27
CA ALA A 21 -9.51 17.91 -0.47
C ALA A 21 -8.01 18.00 -0.78
N GLU A 22 -7.23 16.99 -0.40
CA GLU A 22 -5.80 16.92 -0.71
C GLU A 22 -5.54 16.98 -2.24
N PRO A 23 -4.50 17.71 -2.69
CA PRO A 23 -4.19 17.87 -4.10
C PRO A 23 -3.67 16.57 -4.72
N GLU A 24 -3.10 15.69 -3.90
CA GLU A 24 -2.55 14.41 -4.32
C GLU A 24 -3.11 13.25 -3.50
N LEU A 25 -2.94 12.02 -3.99
CA LEU A 25 -3.39 10.82 -3.29
C LEU A 25 -2.66 10.64 -1.95
N PRO A 26 -3.36 10.74 -0.79
CA PRO A 26 -2.69 10.69 0.51
C PRO A 26 -2.04 9.32 0.78
N GLU A 27 -0.88 9.32 1.44
CA GLU A 27 -0.14 8.08 1.76
C GLU A 27 -0.99 7.06 2.53
N VAL A 28 -1.87 7.55 3.42
CA VAL A 28 -2.72 6.68 4.22
C VAL A 28 -3.72 5.90 3.38
N VAL A 29 -4.19 6.48 2.28
CA VAL A 29 -5.06 5.80 1.31
C VAL A 29 -4.27 4.73 0.57
N ILE A 30 -3.05 5.05 0.14
CA ILE A 30 -2.14 4.09 -0.50
C ILE A 30 -1.88 2.92 0.46
N GLU A 31 -1.52 3.19 1.71
CA GLU A 31 -1.25 2.18 2.73
C GLU A 31 -2.46 1.26 2.96
N ARG A 32 -3.64 1.85 3.17
CA ARG A 32 -4.88 1.09 3.48
C ARG A 32 -5.29 0.21 2.32
N VAL A 33 -5.23 0.71 1.08
CA VAL A 33 -5.51 -0.10 -0.11
C VAL A 33 -4.44 -1.17 -0.30
N MET A 34 -3.16 -0.85 -0.11
CA MET A 34 -2.10 -1.84 -0.28
C MET A 34 -2.18 -2.97 0.73
N ALA A 35 -2.54 -2.67 1.99
CA ALA A 35 -2.56 -3.63 3.09
C ALA A 35 -3.86 -4.45 3.19
N ARG A 36 -5.00 -3.85 2.82
CA ARG A 36 -6.34 -4.44 3.07
C ARG A 36 -7.23 -4.48 1.83
N GLY A 37 -6.79 -3.90 0.72
CA GLY A 37 -7.58 -3.83 -0.50
C GLY A 37 -7.81 -5.20 -1.11
N GLY A 38 -9.07 -5.46 -1.47
CA GLY A 38 -9.42 -6.53 -2.40
C GLY A 38 -9.16 -6.12 -3.85
N TRP A 39 -9.63 -6.95 -4.80
CA TRP A 39 -9.40 -6.74 -6.23
C TRP A 39 -9.77 -5.33 -6.73
N GLU A 40 -10.95 -4.83 -6.37
CA GLU A 40 -11.43 -3.52 -6.83
C GLU A 40 -10.59 -2.34 -6.30
N PRO A 41 -10.34 -2.21 -4.97
CA PRO A 41 -9.40 -1.21 -4.46
C PRO A 41 -8.01 -1.31 -5.08
N MET A 42 -7.48 -2.52 -5.24
CA MET A 42 -6.15 -2.73 -5.83
C MET A 42 -6.10 -2.24 -7.28
N ARG A 43 -7.09 -2.61 -8.10
CA ARG A 43 -7.22 -2.16 -9.50
C ARG A 43 -7.35 -0.64 -9.58
N TRP A 44 -8.13 -0.03 -8.70
CA TRP A 44 -8.23 1.41 -8.62
C TRP A 44 -6.87 2.05 -8.31
N LEU A 45 -6.15 1.56 -7.30
CA LEU A 45 -4.85 2.13 -6.93
C LEU A 45 -3.82 1.97 -8.06
N LEU A 46 -3.84 0.86 -8.80
CA LEU A 46 -2.99 0.65 -9.97
C LEU A 46 -3.23 1.71 -11.07
N SER A 47 -4.47 2.17 -11.22
CA SER A 47 -4.83 3.23 -12.18
C SER A 47 -4.62 4.66 -11.65
N ALA A 48 -4.87 4.89 -10.37
CA ALA A 48 -4.88 6.22 -9.77
C ALA A 48 -3.49 6.69 -9.29
N CYS A 49 -2.58 5.74 -9.03
CA CYS A 49 -1.25 6.01 -8.50
C CYS A 49 -0.21 5.49 -9.47
N SER A 50 0.74 6.33 -9.90
CA SER A 50 1.79 5.90 -10.85
C SER A 50 2.70 4.82 -10.24
N SER A 51 3.32 4.00 -11.09
CA SER A 51 4.28 2.98 -10.65
C SER A 51 5.41 3.59 -9.81
N GLU A 52 5.94 4.75 -10.23
CA GLU A 52 6.98 5.48 -9.52
C GLU A 52 6.55 5.92 -8.12
N ARG A 53 5.31 6.44 -7.99
CA ARG A 53 4.76 6.86 -6.69
C ARG A 53 4.53 5.67 -5.76
N ARG A 54 4.00 4.55 -6.28
CA ARG A 54 3.86 3.30 -5.51
C ARG A 54 5.22 2.78 -5.04
N ARG A 55 6.22 2.78 -5.93
CA ARG A 55 7.59 2.38 -5.60
C ARG A 55 8.19 3.25 -4.49
N ARG A 56 8.08 4.57 -4.61
CA ARG A 56 8.54 5.51 -3.57
C ARG A 56 7.89 5.22 -2.23
N PHE A 57 6.57 5.04 -2.22
CA PHE A 57 5.84 4.66 -1.02
C PHE A 57 6.38 3.38 -0.40
N LEU A 58 6.65 2.33 -1.21
CA LEU A 58 7.22 1.08 -0.73
C LEU A 58 8.61 1.25 -0.10
N GLU A 59 9.48 2.07 -0.72
CA GLU A 59 10.83 2.35 -0.25
C GLU A 59 10.85 3.12 1.08
N GLU A 60 10.00 4.14 1.20
CA GLU A 60 9.95 5.06 2.35
C GLU A 60 9.21 4.44 3.55
N ARG A 61 8.06 3.79 3.26
CA ARG A 61 7.08 3.38 4.27
C ARG A 61 6.62 1.94 4.13
N GLY A 62 6.25 1.51 2.93
CA GLY A 62 5.60 0.22 2.68
C GLY A 62 6.38 -0.98 3.21
N ARG A 63 7.72 -1.02 3.03
CA ARG A 63 8.58 -2.10 3.56
C ARG A 63 8.54 -2.24 5.09
N LYS A 64 8.15 -1.19 5.82
CA LYS A 64 8.07 -1.17 7.29
C LYS A 64 6.68 -1.52 7.80
N VAL A 65 5.64 -1.30 7.01
CA VAL A 65 4.24 -1.39 7.46
C VAL A 65 3.48 -2.56 6.84
N LEU A 66 3.70 -2.87 5.56
CA LEU A 66 2.92 -3.88 4.85
C LEU A 66 3.26 -5.31 5.30
N PRO A 67 2.27 -6.21 5.38
CA PRO A 67 2.54 -7.62 5.60
C PRO A 67 3.32 -8.24 4.43
N PRO A 68 4.04 -9.35 4.63
CA PRO A 68 4.97 -9.89 3.63
C PRO A 68 4.33 -10.21 2.28
N ARG A 69 3.09 -10.70 2.27
CA ARG A 69 2.38 -11.10 1.05
C ARG A 69 2.02 -9.88 0.21
N GLU A 70 1.44 -8.87 0.82
CA GLU A 70 1.03 -7.62 0.17
C GLU A 70 2.28 -6.87 -0.30
N LEU A 71 3.32 -6.80 0.53
CA LEU A 71 4.60 -6.19 0.17
C LEU A 71 5.22 -6.82 -1.09
N ASN A 72 5.21 -8.15 -1.18
CA ASN A 72 5.72 -8.87 -2.35
C ASN A 72 4.92 -8.53 -3.62
N PHE A 73 3.59 -8.56 -3.53
CA PHE A 73 2.72 -8.22 -4.66
C PHE A 73 2.96 -6.79 -5.16
N TRP A 74 2.99 -5.82 -4.25
CA TRP A 74 3.12 -4.41 -4.61
C TRP A 74 4.51 -4.06 -5.12
N ALA A 75 5.55 -4.72 -4.61
CA ALA A 75 6.90 -4.60 -5.12
C ALA A 75 6.99 -5.08 -6.59
N PHE A 76 6.40 -6.23 -6.90
CA PHE A 76 6.28 -6.73 -8.27
C PHE A 76 5.48 -5.77 -9.17
N ALA A 77 4.29 -5.35 -8.72
CA ALA A 77 3.42 -4.42 -9.46
C ALA A 77 4.00 -3.00 -9.62
N SER A 78 5.08 -2.67 -8.90
CA SER A 78 5.80 -1.40 -8.99
C SER A 78 7.19 -1.56 -9.61
N SER A 79 7.49 -2.73 -10.20
CA SER A 79 8.76 -3.05 -10.85
C SER A 79 9.99 -2.84 -9.96
N VAL A 80 9.85 -3.16 -8.67
CA VAL A 80 10.98 -3.23 -7.74
C VAL A 80 11.82 -4.48 -8.08
N PRO A 81 13.17 -4.38 -8.16
CA PRO A 81 14.03 -5.52 -8.41
C PRO A 81 13.77 -6.68 -7.43
N GLU A 82 13.89 -7.92 -7.91
CA GLU A 82 13.60 -9.12 -7.14
C GLU A 82 14.52 -9.25 -5.91
N GLU A 83 15.79 -8.84 -6.04
CA GLU A 83 16.77 -8.88 -4.96
C GLU A 83 16.32 -7.98 -3.80
N ARG A 84 15.92 -6.74 -4.13
CA ARG A 84 15.39 -5.79 -3.13
C ARG A 84 14.08 -6.28 -2.52
N THR A 85 13.19 -6.83 -3.35
CA THR A 85 11.91 -7.37 -2.89
C THR A 85 12.12 -8.52 -1.90
N SER A 86 13.03 -9.43 -2.21
CA SER A 86 13.37 -10.58 -1.37
C SER A 86 13.90 -10.15 0.00
N GLU A 87 14.77 -9.12 0.03
CA GLU A 87 15.25 -8.54 1.27
C GLU A 87 14.11 -7.96 2.11
N TRP A 88 13.26 -7.12 1.52
CA TRP A 88 12.15 -6.49 2.24
C TRP A 88 11.15 -7.50 2.78
N VAL A 89 10.78 -8.51 1.97
CA VAL A 89 9.86 -9.57 2.39
C VAL A 89 10.45 -10.41 3.52
N ARG A 90 11.76 -10.69 3.48
CA ARG A 90 12.45 -11.39 4.58
C ARG A 90 12.39 -10.59 5.88
N GLU A 91 12.67 -9.30 5.84
CA GLU A 91 12.59 -8.45 7.04
C GLU A 91 11.14 -8.31 7.54
N ALA A 92 10.16 -8.21 6.64
CA ALA A 92 8.75 -8.20 7.00
C ALA A 92 8.32 -9.50 7.71
N ARG A 93 8.80 -10.66 7.25
CA ARG A 93 8.53 -11.97 7.90
C ARG A 93 9.15 -12.06 9.28
N LYS A 94 10.40 -11.59 9.46
CA LYS A 94 11.04 -11.53 10.78
C LYS A 94 10.24 -10.66 11.74
N ARG A 95 9.81 -9.48 11.29
CA ARG A 95 8.93 -8.60 12.06
C ARG A 95 7.66 -9.32 12.47
N GLU A 96 6.94 -9.92 11.52
CA GLU A 96 5.69 -10.64 11.80
C GLU A 96 5.88 -11.80 12.79
N ALA A 97 6.97 -12.56 12.68
CA ALA A 97 7.29 -13.62 13.63
C ALA A 97 7.56 -13.08 15.04
N ALA A 98 8.24 -11.94 15.16
CA ALA A 98 8.53 -11.30 16.45
C ALA A 98 7.28 -10.77 17.17
N TRP A 99 6.19 -10.48 16.44
CA TRP A 99 4.91 -10.10 17.05
C TRP A 99 4.08 -11.29 17.53
N ARG A 100 4.39 -12.51 17.06
CA ARG A 100 3.63 -13.74 17.35
C ARG A 100 4.31 -14.65 18.38
N GLY A 101 5.55 -14.36 18.76
CA GLY A 101 6.29 -15.05 19.83
C GLY A 101 6.33 -14.21 21.09
#